data_AF-A0A101TC32-F1
#
_entry.id   AF-A0A101TC32-F1
#
_cell.length_a   1.000
_cell.length_b   1.000
_cell.length_c   1.000
_cell.angle_alpha   90.00
_cell.angle_beta   90.00
_cell.angle_gamma   90.00
#
_symmetry.space_group_name_H-M   'P 1'
#
loop_
_entity.id
_entity.type
_entity.pdbx_description
1 polymer ?
#
loop_
_entity_poly.entity_id
_entity_poly.type
_entity_poly.pdbx_seq_one_letter_code
_entity_poly.pdbx_strand_id
1 'polypeptide(L)'
;MDADVIVVGAGLAGLVAAHELTSRGRRVALVDQENAANLGGQAFWSFGGLFLVDSPEQRRLGIKDSLDLAWNDWQGSARFDRVEDEDSWAVRWARAYVEFAAGEKRSWLRGHGIELLPTVGWAERGDLRADGHGNSVPRFHIAWGTGTGVVEPFVRHARQAARDGLLTFHHRHRVDELVVADGAARGVRGTVLAADDAPRGVASSRERLGDFELTAQAVVVTTGGIGADHDIVRRYWPARLGTPPAEMVTGVPAYVDGRMLDISAEAGVRLANRDRMWHYTEGLQNWDPVWPGHGIRILPGPSSIWLDALGRRLPDPCLPGYDTLSTLKYLRTTEDIAGYDHSWFVLTRRIVEKEFALSGSEQNPDITAKDRKAVLRDRLLGKGAPAPVQAFLDKGADFVTAGTLEGLVEKMNGLTGEPLLDAAGVRRQIEARDLQMANPYSKDAQVQGIRNARRYIGDRLGRVAAPHRILDPAAGPLIGVRLRVLTRKTLGGIQTDLDSRALGSDGTPIDGLYAAGEVAGFGGGGVHGYNALEGTFLGGCLFSGRAAGRAAARQTA
;
A
#
# COMPACT_ATOMS: atom_id res chain seq x y z
N MET A 1 32.22 7.92 -18.21
CA MET A 1 30.92 7.26 -18.02
C MET A 1 31.13 6.03 -17.16
N ASP A 2 30.60 6.09 -15.95
CA ASP A 2 30.73 5.07 -14.91
C ASP A 2 29.81 3.88 -15.18
N ALA A 3 28.68 4.13 -15.83
CA ALA A 3 27.71 3.13 -16.28
C ALA A 3 27.05 3.57 -17.58
N ASP A 4 26.30 2.68 -18.22
CA ASP A 4 25.42 3.06 -19.33
C ASP A 4 24.15 3.71 -18.78
N VAL A 5 23.65 3.19 -17.65
CA VAL A 5 22.47 3.73 -16.94
C VAL A 5 22.69 3.76 -15.42
N ILE A 6 22.31 4.85 -14.77
CA ILE A 6 22.22 4.95 -13.31
C ILE A 6 20.78 4.69 -12.88
N VAL A 7 20.58 3.82 -11.88
CA VAL A 7 19.28 3.61 -11.23
C VAL A 7 19.36 4.12 -9.80
N VAL A 8 18.53 5.09 -9.46
CA VAL A 8 18.46 5.69 -8.12
C VAL A 8 17.33 5.04 -7.33
N GLY A 9 17.68 4.35 -6.25
CA GLY A 9 16.78 3.56 -5.41
C GLY A 9 16.79 2.07 -5.75
N ALA A 10 17.10 1.23 -4.77
CA ALA A 10 17.08 -0.23 -4.86
C ALA A 10 15.76 -0.84 -4.36
N GLY A 11 14.65 -0.10 -4.53
CA GLY A 11 13.29 -0.60 -4.34
C GLY A 11 12.87 -1.56 -5.46
N LEU A 12 11.64 -2.08 -5.39
CA LEU A 12 11.13 -3.02 -6.41
C LEU A 12 11.20 -2.47 -7.84
N ALA A 13 10.77 -1.22 -8.06
CA ALA A 13 10.79 -0.61 -9.40
C ALA A 13 12.23 -0.50 -9.96
N GLY A 14 13.19 -0.07 -9.12
CA GLY A 14 14.60 0.04 -9.50
C GLY A 14 15.24 -1.32 -9.79
N LEU A 15 14.94 -2.35 -8.98
CA LEU A 15 15.43 -3.71 -9.22
C LEU A 15 14.85 -4.33 -10.50
N VAL A 16 13.60 -4.04 -10.84
CA VAL A 16 12.98 -4.47 -12.11
C VAL A 16 13.61 -3.74 -13.29
N ALA A 17 13.82 -2.43 -13.18
CA ALA A 17 14.49 -1.64 -14.22
C ALA A 17 15.91 -2.15 -14.45
N ALA A 18 16.68 -2.37 -13.38
CA ALA A 18 18.01 -2.95 -13.42
C ALA A 18 18.02 -4.33 -14.10
N HIS A 19 17.05 -5.20 -13.78
CA HIS A 19 16.92 -6.50 -14.45
C HIS A 19 16.70 -6.37 -15.97
N GLU A 20 15.79 -5.49 -16.40
CA GLU A 20 15.54 -5.29 -17.84
C GLU A 20 16.75 -4.65 -18.54
N LEU A 21 17.53 -3.82 -17.86
CA LEU A 21 18.77 -3.23 -18.39
C LEU A 21 19.89 -4.28 -18.54
N THR A 22 20.20 -5.00 -17.46
CA THR A 22 21.32 -5.96 -17.44
C THR A 22 21.03 -7.17 -18.31
N SER A 23 19.77 -7.61 -18.42
CA SER A 23 19.37 -8.68 -19.36
C SER A 23 19.58 -8.31 -20.83
N ARG A 24 19.78 -7.01 -21.13
CA ARG A 24 20.11 -6.47 -22.46
C ARG A 24 21.56 -5.97 -22.56
N GLY A 25 22.42 -6.45 -21.67
CA GLY A 25 23.87 -6.21 -21.68
C GLY A 25 24.29 -4.80 -21.27
N ARG A 26 23.39 -3.97 -20.71
CA ARG A 26 23.75 -2.62 -20.25
C ARG A 26 24.41 -2.69 -18.87
N ARG A 27 25.45 -1.88 -18.68
CA ARG A 27 26.10 -1.68 -17.37
C ARG A 27 25.30 -0.70 -16.52
N VAL A 28 24.98 -1.10 -15.30
CA VAL A 28 24.11 -0.37 -14.38
C VAL A 28 24.86 0.03 -13.12
N ALA A 29 24.76 1.30 -12.72
CA ALA A 29 25.09 1.75 -11.37
C ALA A 29 23.81 1.88 -10.54
N LEU A 30 23.62 1.00 -9.56
CA LEU A 30 22.45 1.02 -8.67
C LEU A 30 22.80 1.74 -7.37
N VAL A 31 22.24 2.94 -7.18
CA VAL A 31 22.59 3.87 -6.11
C VAL A 31 21.49 3.87 -5.04
N ASP A 32 21.85 3.68 -3.78
CA ASP A 32 20.90 3.71 -2.66
C ASP A 32 21.55 4.29 -1.39
N GLN A 33 20.79 5.11 -0.66
CA GLN A 33 21.22 5.65 0.63
C GLN A 33 21.32 4.59 1.72
N GLU A 34 20.59 3.47 1.56
CA GLU A 34 20.60 2.37 2.50
C GLU A 34 21.69 1.33 2.22
N ASN A 35 21.95 0.52 3.24
CA ASN A 35 22.88 -0.61 3.14
C ASN A 35 22.28 -1.78 2.33
N ALA A 36 23.11 -2.79 2.06
CA ALA A 36 22.71 -3.98 1.29
C ALA A 36 21.56 -4.78 1.93
N ALA A 37 21.34 -4.64 3.25
CA ALA A 37 20.25 -5.31 3.94
C ALA A 37 18.89 -4.76 3.54
N ASN A 38 18.79 -3.61 2.87
CA ASN A 38 17.53 -2.95 2.52
C ASN A 38 17.07 -3.15 1.06
N LEU A 39 17.77 -3.96 0.24
CA LEU A 39 17.36 -4.26 -1.14
C LEU A 39 15.88 -4.70 -1.22
N GLY A 40 15.11 -4.06 -2.10
CA GLY A 40 13.66 -4.20 -2.20
C GLY A 40 12.88 -3.04 -1.57
N GLY A 41 13.52 -2.26 -0.69
CA GLY A 41 12.94 -1.12 0.01
C GLY A 41 11.61 -1.48 0.68
N GLN A 42 10.66 -0.53 0.62
CA GLN A 42 9.32 -0.71 1.17
C GLN A 42 8.51 -1.89 0.59
N ALA A 43 8.82 -2.35 -0.62
CA ALA A 43 8.08 -3.46 -1.24
C ALA A 43 8.33 -4.79 -0.52
N PHE A 44 9.48 -4.94 0.14
CA PHE A 44 9.81 -6.10 0.98
C PHE A 44 8.80 -6.31 2.10
N TRP A 45 8.32 -5.21 2.70
CA TRP A 45 7.35 -5.19 3.80
C TRP A 45 5.91 -5.31 3.34
N SER A 46 5.65 -5.48 2.04
CA SER A 46 4.29 -5.60 1.53
C SER A 46 3.68 -6.94 1.93
N PHE A 47 2.35 -6.97 2.07
CA PHE A 47 1.60 -8.24 2.16
C PHE A 47 1.60 -9.03 0.83
N GLY A 48 2.13 -8.47 -0.26
CA GLY A 48 2.34 -9.18 -1.53
C GLY A 48 1.13 -9.20 -2.47
N GLY A 49 0.18 -8.29 -2.27
CA GLY A 49 -1.02 -8.15 -3.10
C GLY A 49 -0.73 -7.66 -4.52
N LEU A 50 -1.34 -8.32 -5.50
CA LEU A 50 -1.22 -8.09 -6.93
C LEU A 50 -2.62 -8.09 -7.57
N PHE A 51 -2.92 -7.01 -8.28
CA PHE A 51 -4.14 -6.86 -9.07
C PHE A 51 -4.05 -7.65 -10.37
N LEU A 52 -4.95 -8.60 -10.59
CA LEU A 52 -5.11 -9.32 -11.86
C LEU A 52 -6.59 -9.33 -12.25
N VAL A 53 -6.85 -9.42 -13.56
CA VAL A 53 -8.19 -9.40 -14.13
C VAL A 53 -8.43 -10.71 -14.90
N ASP A 54 -9.60 -11.31 -14.69
CA ASP A 54 -10.00 -12.61 -15.29
C ASP A 54 -8.91 -13.70 -15.20
N SER A 55 -8.25 -13.83 -14.06
CA SER A 55 -7.19 -14.82 -13.86
C SER A 55 -7.75 -16.26 -13.82
N PRO A 56 -6.93 -17.28 -14.09
CA PRO A 56 -7.27 -18.67 -13.82
C PRO A 56 -7.69 -18.92 -12.36
N GLU A 57 -7.08 -18.23 -11.39
CA GLU A 57 -7.43 -18.29 -9.98
C GLU A 57 -8.84 -17.77 -9.72
N GLN A 58 -9.20 -16.63 -10.32
CA GLN A 58 -10.56 -16.06 -10.25
C GLN A 58 -11.61 -17.01 -10.85
N ARG A 59 -11.35 -17.52 -12.06
CA ARG A 59 -12.26 -18.45 -12.75
C ARG A 59 -12.48 -19.74 -11.98
N ARG A 60 -11.42 -20.29 -11.36
CA ARG A 60 -11.52 -21.49 -10.51
C ARG A 60 -12.43 -21.29 -9.30
N LEU A 61 -12.50 -20.06 -8.78
CA LEU A 61 -13.36 -19.70 -7.65
C LEU A 61 -14.77 -19.23 -8.09
N GLY A 62 -15.08 -19.33 -9.38
CA GLY A 62 -16.37 -18.95 -9.94
C GLY A 62 -16.56 -17.43 -10.12
N ILE A 63 -15.50 -16.64 -9.95
CA ILE A 63 -15.54 -15.19 -10.17
C ILE A 63 -15.67 -14.94 -11.69
N LYS A 64 -16.64 -14.09 -12.06
CA LYS A 64 -16.84 -13.63 -13.44
C LYS A 64 -16.29 -12.22 -13.53
N ASP A 65 -15.21 -12.07 -14.27
CA ASP A 65 -14.48 -10.81 -14.40
C ASP A 65 -14.19 -10.52 -15.88
N SER A 66 -13.88 -9.27 -16.20
CA SER A 66 -13.53 -8.83 -17.54
C SER A 66 -12.69 -7.55 -17.51
N LEU A 67 -11.98 -7.28 -18.61
CA LEU A 67 -11.27 -6.01 -18.80
C LEU A 67 -12.20 -4.81 -18.65
N ASP A 68 -13.42 -4.88 -19.21
CA ASP A 68 -14.38 -3.77 -19.17
C ASP A 68 -14.88 -3.50 -17.74
N LEU A 69 -15.15 -4.55 -16.96
CA LEU A 69 -15.55 -4.40 -15.56
C LEU A 69 -14.40 -3.82 -14.73
N ALA A 70 -13.18 -4.33 -14.93
CA ALA A 70 -12.00 -3.81 -14.24
C ALA A 70 -11.71 -2.35 -14.62
N TRP A 71 -11.95 -1.97 -15.87
CA TRP A 71 -11.78 -0.60 -16.34
C TRP A 71 -12.86 0.35 -15.79
N ASN A 72 -14.12 -0.10 -15.71
CA ASN A 72 -15.18 0.63 -15.03
C ASN A 72 -14.81 0.91 -13.56
N ASP A 73 -14.41 -0.12 -12.83
CA ASP A 73 -14.00 0.00 -11.43
C ASP A 73 -12.79 0.93 -11.26
N TRP A 74 -11.83 0.87 -12.19
CA TRP A 74 -10.68 1.78 -12.18
C TRP A 74 -11.11 3.24 -12.37
N GLN A 75 -11.98 3.52 -13.34
CA GLN A 75 -12.47 4.88 -13.60
C GLN A 75 -13.28 5.43 -12.42
N GLY A 76 -14.18 4.62 -11.85
CA GLY A 76 -14.99 5.01 -10.69
C GLY A 76 -14.16 5.26 -9.42
N SER A 77 -13.02 4.57 -9.30
CA SER A 77 -12.04 4.78 -8.22
C SER A 77 -11.18 6.01 -8.47
N ALA A 78 -10.58 6.08 -9.65
CA ALA A 78 -9.59 7.10 -9.98
C ALA A 78 -10.20 8.49 -10.13
N ARG A 79 -11.40 8.60 -10.73
CA ARG A 79 -12.14 9.87 -10.91
C ARG A 79 -11.27 11.00 -11.44
N PHE A 80 -10.50 10.71 -12.49
CA PHE A 80 -9.62 11.69 -13.13
C PHE A 80 -10.41 12.94 -13.53
N ASP A 81 -9.94 14.10 -13.09
CA ASP A 81 -10.61 15.39 -13.28
C ASP A 81 -9.66 16.49 -13.79
N ARG A 82 -8.37 16.20 -13.92
CA ARG A 82 -7.34 17.11 -14.44
C ARG A 82 -6.81 16.64 -15.80
N VAL A 83 -7.67 16.06 -16.65
CA VAL A 83 -7.26 15.36 -17.88
C VAL A 83 -6.59 16.27 -18.91
N GLU A 84 -6.97 17.55 -18.94
CA GLU A 84 -6.35 18.56 -19.80
C GLU A 84 -4.96 19.01 -19.31
N ASP A 85 -4.51 18.51 -18.16
CA ASP A 85 -3.21 18.83 -17.58
C ASP A 85 -2.56 17.58 -16.93
N GLU A 86 -2.64 17.47 -15.59
CA GLU A 86 -1.89 16.51 -14.78
C GLU A 86 -2.31 15.04 -15.04
N ASP A 87 -3.56 14.79 -15.44
CA ASP A 87 -4.10 13.43 -15.61
C ASP A 87 -4.02 12.86 -17.02
N SER A 88 -3.59 13.67 -17.99
CA SER A 88 -3.46 13.25 -19.40
C SER A 88 -2.67 11.94 -19.56
N TRP A 89 -1.54 11.83 -18.84
CA TRP A 89 -0.73 10.62 -18.79
C TRP A 89 -1.22 9.60 -17.77
N ALA A 90 -1.79 10.03 -16.65
CA ALA A 90 -2.33 9.15 -15.62
C ALA A 90 -3.40 8.20 -16.18
N VAL A 91 -4.33 8.71 -16.99
CA VAL A 91 -5.39 7.91 -17.64
C VAL A 91 -4.81 6.88 -18.62
N ARG A 92 -3.78 7.26 -19.39
CA ARG A 92 -3.11 6.37 -20.35
C ARG A 92 -2.37 5.25 -19.65
N TRP A 93 -1.63 5.59 -18.60
CA TRP A 93 -0.96 4.62 -17.74
C TRP A 93 -1.95 3.67 -17.07
N ALA A 94 -3.08 4.21 -16.59
CA ALA A 94 -4.13 3.42 -15.96
C ALA A 94 -4.67 2.37 -16.92
N ARG A 95 -5.03 2.80 -18.13
CA ARG A 95 -5.54 1.90 -19.16
C ARG A 95 -4.52 0.82 -19.51
N ALA A 96 -3.28 1.21 -19.77
CA ALA A 96 -2.20 0.28 -20.09
C ALA A 96 -1.93 -0.72 -18.95
N TYR A 97 -2.02 -0.28 -17.69
CA TYR A 97 -1.84 -1.16 -16.54
C TYR A 97 -2.99 -2.17 -16.39
N VAL A 98 -4.24 -1.76 -16.59
CA VAL A 98 -5.39 -2.69 -16.53
C VAL A 98 -5.31 -3.71 -17.67
N GLU A 99 -4.92 -3.30 -18.88
CA GLU A 99 -4.68 -4.20 -20.01
C GLU A 99 -3.54 -5.18 -19.72
N PHE A 100 -2.44 -4.71 -19.13
CA PHE A 100 -1.36 -5.57 -18.65
C PHE A 100 -1.86 -6.60 -17.62
N ALA A 101 -2.67 -6.17 -16.66
CA ALA A 101 -3.24 -7.01 -15.61
C ALA A 101 -4.26 -8.05 -16.13
N ALA A 102 -4.99 -7.73 -17.20
CA ALA A 102 -5.89 -8.65 -17.90
C ALA A 102 -5.16 -9.58 -18.89
N GLY A 103 -3.99 -9.16 -19.37
CA GLY A 103 -3.21 -9.89 -20.36
C GLY A 103 -1.99 -10.58 -19.76
N GLU A 104 -0.80 -10.15 -20.19
CA GLU A 104 0.45 -10.87 -19.99
C GLU A 104 0.99 -10.86 -18.55
N LYS A 105 0.47 -10.03 -17.62
CA LYS A 105 1.03 -9.88 -16.28
C LYS A 105 1.20 -11.21 -15.56
N ARG A 106 0.20 -12.09 -15.61
CA ARG A 106 0.24 -13.38 -14.91
C ARG A 106 1.36 -14.29 -15.44
N SER A 107 1.48 -14.42 -16.76
CA SER A 107 2.54 -15.25 -17.36
C SER A 107 3.91 -14.63 -17.13
N TRP A 108 4.02 -13.31 -17.18
CA TRP A 108 5.25 -12.57 -16.87
C TRP A 108 5.70 -12.79 -15.42
N LEU A 109 4.80 -12.67 -14.45
CA LEU A 109 5.08 -12.96 -13.03
C LEU A 109 5.60 -14.40 -12.84
N ARG A 110 4.92 -15.38 -13.46
CA ARG A 110 5.33 -16.78 -13.43
C ARG A 110 6.70 -16.99 -14.05
N GLY A 111 7.03 -16.27 -15.13
CA GLY A 111 8.36 -16.30 -15.76
C GLY A 111 9.49 -15.87 -14.82
N HIS A 112 9.19 -15.06 -13.80
CA HIS A 112 10.13 -14.67 -12.75
C HIS A 112 10.08 -15.58 -11.52
N GLY A 113 9.29 -16.65 -11.55
CA GLY A 113 9.11 -17.57 -10.43
C GLY A 113 8.20 -17.02 -9.31
N ILE A 114 7.40 -15.99 -9.59
CA ILE A 114 6.41 -15.47 -8.63
C ILE A 114 5.15 -16.34 -8.73
N GLU A 115 4.88 -17.09 -7.67
CA GLU A 115 3.68 -17.92 -7.54
C GLU A 115 2.60 -17.21 -6.71
N LEU A 116 1.32 -17.48 -7.00
CA LEU A 116 0.18 -16.88 -6.28
C LEU A 116 -0.49 -17.90 -5.35
N LEU A 117 -1.07 -17.41 -4.25
CA LEU A 117 -2.03 -18.17 -3.47
C LEU A 117 -3.22 -18.57 -4.36
N PRO A 118 -3.85 -19.73 -4.11
CA PRO A 118 -5.02 -20.16 -4.87
C PRO A 118 -6.28 -19.35 -4.54
N THR A 119 -6.29 -18.60 -3.44
CA THR A 119 -7.39 -17.74 -3.03
C THR A 119 -7.23 -16.32 -3.57
N VAL A 120 -8.36 -15.68 -3.88
CA VAL A 120 -8.40 -14.27 -4.32
C VAL A 120 -9.11 -13.44 -3.25
N GLY A 121 -8.47 -12.38 -2.78
CA GLY A 121 -9.01 -11.51 -1.73
C GLY A 121 -9.91 -10.41 -2.28
N TRP A 122 -10.77 -9.89 -1.39
CA TRP A 122 -11.59 -8.70 -1.58
C TRP A 122 -11.41 -7.81 -0.36
N ALA A 123 -10.35 -7.00 -0.38
CA ALA A 123 -9.87 -6.31 0.82
C ALA A 123 -10.69 -5.04 1.11
N GLU A 124 -11.13 -4.35 0.06
CA GLU A 124 -12.01 -3.19 0.09
C GLU A 124 -13.20 -3.42 -0.86
N ARG A 125 -14.41 -3.16 -0.36
CA ARG A 125 -15.68 -3.42 -1.07
C ARG A 125 -16.25 -2.18 -1.76
N GLY A 126 -15.53 -1.05 -1.69
CA GLY A 126 -15.87 0.15 -2.41
C GLY A 126 -16.92 1.04 -1.75
N ASP A 127 -17.40 2.01 -2.51
CA ASP A 127 -18.32 3.05 -2.03
C ASP A 127 -19.81 2.69 -2.21
N LEU A 128 -20.10 1.42 -2.48
CA LEU A 128 -21.44 0.85 -2.67
C LEU A 128 -22.15 1.24 -3.99
N ARG A 129 -21.47 1.90 -4.93
CA ARG A 129 -22.02 2.24 -6.26
C ARG A 129 -21.33 1.45 -7.36
N ALA A 130 -22.07 1.16 -8.44
CA ALA A 130 -21.55 0.39 -9.57
C ALA A 130 -20.54 1.16 -10.44
N ASP A 131 -20.60 2.49 -10.42
CA ASP A 131 -19.71 3.42 -11.12
C ASP A 131 -18.77 4.18 -10.14
N GLY A 132 -18.74 3.76 -8.89
CA GLY A 132 -17.99 4.40 -7.82
C GLY A 132 -16.65 3.74 -7.52
N HIS A 133 -16.07 4.06 -6.36
CA HIS A 133 -14.80 3.49 -5.93
C HIS A 133 -14.98 2.01 -5.55
N GLY A 134 -13.98 1.18 -5.89
CA GLY A 134 -13.79 -0.17 -5.38
C GLY A 134 -13.90 -1.25 -6.46
N ASN A 135 -13.42 -2.43 -6.13
CA ASN A 135 -13.52 -3.58 -7.01
C ASN A 135 -14.92 -4.21 -6.94
N SER A 136 -15.59 -4.35 -8.09
CA SER A 136 -16.87 -5.04 -8.24
C SER A 136 -16.79 -6.55 -7.92
N VAL A 137 -15.61 -7.14 -8.11
CA VAL A 137 -15.32 -8.55 -7.81
C VAL A 137 -13.92 -8.70 -7.20
N PRO A 138 -13.62 -9.79 -6.47
CA PRO A 138 -12.29 -9.99 -5.89
C PRO A 138 -11.17 -10.00 -6.96
N ARG A 139 -10.17 -9.12 -6.82
CA ARG A 139 -8.98 -9.02 -7.70
C ARG A 139 -7.63 -8.99 -6.95
N PHE A 140 -7.66 -9.10 -5.62
CA PHE A 140 -6.45 -9.02 -4.79
C PHE A 140 -5.76 -10.39 -4.66
N HIS A 141 -4.77 -10.66 -5.51
CA HIS A 141 -4.03 -11.93 -5.49
C HIS A 141 -2.78 -11.79 -4.63
N ILE A 142 -2.55 -12.72 -3.71
CA ILE A 142 -1.37 -12.65 -2.82
C ILE A 142 -0.27 -13.55 -3.38
N ALA A 143 0.95 -13.02 -3.50
CA ALA A 143 2.11 -13.82 -3.86
C ALA A 143 2.55 -14.74 -2.70
N TRP A 144 2.97 -15.95 -3.02
CA TRP A 144 3.73 -16.79 -2.08
C TRP A 144 5.02 -16.07 -1.69
N GLY A 145 5.28 -15.97 -0.39
CA GLY A 145 6.37 -15.15 0.14
C GLY A 145 5.99 -13.69 0.38
N THR A 146 4.72 -13.29 0.20
CA THR A 146 4.27 -11.89 0.36
C THR A 146 5.13 -10.91 -0.46
N GLY A 147 5.44 -9.72 0.07
CA GLY A 147 6.34 -8.76 -0.57
C GLY A 147 7.75 -9.28 -0.76
N THR A 148 8.24 -10.14 0.14
CA THR A 148 9.59 -10.72 0.03
C THR A 148 9.68 -11.62 -1.21
N GLY A 149 8.67 -12.46 -1.46
CA GLY A 149 8.59 -13.33 -2.63
C GLY A 149 8.44 -12.59 -3.96
N VAL A 150 7.85 -11.38 -3.96
CA VAL A 150 7.80 -10.52 -5.15
C VAL A 150 9.15 -9.87 -5.45
N VAL A 151 9.88 -9.48 -4.41
CA VAL A 151 11.19 -8.82 -4.51
C VAL A 151 12.33 -9.80 -4.81
N GLU A 152 12.26 -11.00 -4.22
CA GLU A 152 13.33 -12.00 -4.20
C GLU A 152 13.93 -12.30 -5.59
N PRO A 153 13.13 -12.53 -6.66
CA PRO A 153 13.69 -12.78 -7.98
C PRO A 153 14.57 -11.65 -8.47
N PHE A 154 14.15 -10.40 -8.31
CA PHE A 154 14.88 -9.24 -8.83
C PHE A 154 16.14 -8.94 -8.01
N VAL A 155 16.13 -9.20 -6.70
CA VAL A 155 17.35 -9.16 -5.86
C VAL A 155 18.36 -10.22 -6.31
N ARG A 156 17.88 -11.44 -6.61
CA ARG A 156 18.74 -12.51 -7.12
C ARG A 156 19.38 -12.14 -8.44
N HIS A 157 18.61 -11.57 -9.37
CA HIS A 157 19.11 -11.07 -10.65
C HIS A 157 20.13 -9.95 -10.47
N ALA A 158 19.86 -8.93 -9.64
CA ALA A 158 20.79 -7.83 -9.41
C ALA A 158 22.13 -8.32 -8.82
N ARG A 159 22.09 -9.25 -7.86
CA ARG A 159 23.29 -9.89 -7.30
C ARG A 159 24.05 -10.73 -8.32
N GLN A 160 23.35 -11.41 -9.23
CA GLN A 160 23.97 -12.16 -10.31
C GLN A 160 24.64 -11.21 -11.31
N ALA A 161 23.92 -10.18 -11.77
CA ALA A 161 24.46 -9.16 -12.68
C ALA A 161 25.70 -8.46 -12.09
N ALA A 162 25.75 -8.28 -10.76
CA ALA A 162 26.94 -7.75 -10.10
C ALA A 162 28.14 -8.71 -10.15
N ARG A 163 27.92 -10.02 -9.98
CA ARG A 163 28.97 -11.03 -10.19
C ARG A 163 29.43 -11.08 -11.64
N ASP A 164 28.52 -10.83 -12.57
CA ASP A 164 28.79 -10.82 -14.01
C ASP A 164 29.41 -9.50 -14.50
N GLY A 165 29.65 -8.52 -13.62
CA GLY A 165 30.23 -7.22 -13.96
C GLY A 165 29.29 -6.27 -14.70
N LEU A 166 27.99 -6.58 -14.78
CA LEU A 166 26.97 -5.74 -15.41
C LEU A 166 26.28 -4.77 -14.44
N LEU A 167 26.41 -4.98 -13.13
CA LEU A 167 25.80 -4.10 -12.12
C LEU A 167 26.78 -3.76 -11.00
N THR A 168 26.91 -2.48 -10.67
CA THR A 168 27.66 -2.01 -9.51
C THR A 168 26.69 -1.45 -8.47
N PHE A 169 26.76 -1.97 -7.23
CA PHE A 169 25.99 -1.43 -6.11
C PHE A 169 26.74 -0.27 -5.45
N HIS A 170 26.11 0.89 -5.41
CA HIS A 170 26.56 2.06 -4.65
C HIS A 170 25.66 2.21 -3.41
N HIS A 171 25.89 1.34 -2.42
CA HIS A 171 25.23 1.44 -1.11
C HIS A 171 25.78 2.63 -0.33
N ARG A 172 24.97 3.18 0.58
CA ARG A 172 25.38 4.34 1.39
C ARG A 172 25.76 5.55 0.54
N HIS A 173 25.14 5.68 -0.64
CA HIS A 173 25.29 6.83 -1.52
C HIS A 173 23.93 7.52 -1.62
N ARG A 174 23.85 8.71 -1.03
CA ARG A 174 22.62 9.48 -0.99
C ARG A 174 22.67 10.54 -2.08
N VAL A 175 21.83 10.40 -3.09
CA VAL A 175 21.72 11.39 -4.17
C VAL A 175 21.17 12.70 -3.61
N ASP A 176 21.82 13.80 -3.96
CA ASP A 176 21.45 15.15 -3.60
C ASP A 176 21.14 16.03 -4.83
N GLU A 177 21.58 15.64 -6.03
CA GLU A 177 21.39 16.39 -7.28
C GLU A 177 21.27 15.45 -8.50
N LEU A 178 20.38 15.79 -9.45
CA LEU A 178 20.37 15.24 -10.81
C LEU A 178 21.23 16.12 -11.72
N VAL A 179 22.26 15.55 -12.36
CA VAL A 179 23.14 16.31 -13.26
C VAL A 179 22.49 16.39 -14.63
N VAL A 180 21.99 17.58 -14.99
CA VAL A 180 21.42 17.88 -16.31
C VAL A 180 22.38 18.78 -17.09
N ALA A 181 22.79 18.33 -18.27
CA ALA A 181 23.68 19.09 -19.17
C ALA A 181 23.12 19.02 -20.59
N ASP A 182 23.11 20.17 -21.28
CA ASP A 182 22.56 20.33 -22.64
C ASP A 182 21.12 19.80 -22.78
N GLY A 183 20.31 19.98 -21.74
CA GLY A 183 18.91 19.52 -21.70
C GLY A 183 18.72 18.02 -21.47
N ALA A 184 19.79 17.28 -21.17
CA ALA A 184 19.75 15.83 -20.94
C ALA A 184 20.27 15.47 -19.54
N ALA A 185 19.67 14.46 -18.92
CA ALA A 185 20.19 13.88 -17.69
C ALA A 185 21.46 13.05 -18.01
N ARG A 186 22.58 13.42 -17.39
CA ARG A 186 23.91 12.83 -17.61
C ARG A 186 24.51 12.16 -16.38
N GLY A 187 23.86 12.26 -15.23
CA GLY A 187 24.40 11.69 -14.01
C GLY A 187 23.68 12.11 -12.75
N VAL A 188 24.29 11.77 -11.62
CA VAL A 188 23.86 12.18 -10.28
C VAL A 188 25.06 12.59 -9.44
N ARG A 189 24.84 13.50 -8.50
CA ARG A 189 25.81 13.86 -7.45
C ARG A 189 25.16 13.71 -6.09
N GLY A 190 26.00 13.54 -5.07
CA GLY A 190 25.53 13.59 -3.70
C GLY A 190 26.55 13.16 -2.68
N THR A 191 26.05 12.66 -1.56
CA THR A 191 26.81 12.39 -0.36
C THR A 191 27.12 10.90 -0.21
N VAL A 192 28.38 10.56 0.06
CA VAL A 192 28.77 9.25 0.61
C VAL A 192 28.50 9.25 2.11
N LEU A 193 27.66 8.33 2.57
CA LEU A 193 27.31 8.16 3.97
C LEU A 193 28.24 7.18 4.68
N ALA A 194 28.39 7.34 5.99
CA ALA A 194 29.11 6.39 6.82
C ALA A 194 28.52 4.98 6.68
N ALA A 195 29.42 3.99 6.73
CA ALA A 195 29.04 2.58 6.76
C ALA A 195 28.12 2.33 7.96
N ASP A 196 27.10 1.50 7.75
CA ASP A 196 26.08 1.22 8.75
C ASP A 196 25.48 -0.16 8.48
N ASP A 197 25.52 -1.02 9.50
CA ASP A 197 25.04 -2.41 9.46
C ASP A 197 23.66 -2.57 10.13
N ALA A 198 22.92 -1.47 10.32
CA ALA A 198 21.58 -1.50 10.89
C ALA A 198 20.70 -2.54 10.18
N PRO A 199 19.88 -3.28 10.95
CA PRO A 199 18.93 -4.22 10.38
C PRO A 199 17.99 -3.53 9.38
N ARG A 200 17.45 -4.33 8.44
CA ARG A 200 16.51 -3.85 7.44
C ARG A 200 15.37 -3.04 8.09
N GLY A 201 15.05 -1.89 7.52
CA GLY A 201 13.96 -1.02 7.97
C GLY A 201 14.29 -0.15 9.17
N VAL A 202 15.29 -0.49 9.98
CA VAL A 202 15.79 0.35 11.07
C VAL A 202 16.47 1.58 10.48
N ALA A 203 16.33 2.73 11.15
CA ALA A 203 16.98 3.95 10.72
C ALA A 203 18.51 3.79 10.75
N SER A 204 19.16 4.04 9.62
CA SER A 204 20.61 4.04 9.46
C SER A 204 21.18 5.46 9.58
N SER A 205 22.47 5.58 9.91
CA SER A 205 23.20 6.83 10.06
C SER A 205 23.11 7.71 8.81
N ARG A 206 23.07 9.03 9.00
CA ARG A 206 23.17 10.04 7.93
C ARG A 206 24.47 10.84 8.00
N GLU A 207 25.46 10.34 8.76
CA GLU A 207 26.79 10.93 8.83
C GLU A 207 27.44 10.95 7.45
N ARG A 208 27.98 12.11 7.08
CA ARG A 208 28.63 12.35 5.78
C ARG A 208 30.11 12.03 5.86
N LEU A 209 30.62 11.25 4.90
CA LEU A 209 32.05 10.96 4.73
C LEU A 209 32.69 11.71 3.56
N GLY A 210 31.89 12.12 2.57
CA GLY A 210 32.40 12.83 1.39
C GLY A 210 31.32 13.00 0.33
N ASP A 211 31.74 13.43 -0.85
CA ASP A 211 30.88 13.58 -2.02
C ASP A 211 31.17 12.50 -3.06
N PHE A 212 30.20 12.26 -3.94
CA PHE A 212 30.37 11.44 -5.13
C PHE A 212 29.70 12.09 -6.34
N GLU A 213 30.17 11.70 -7.52
CA GLU A 213 29.55 11.99 -8.81
C GLU A 213 29.59 10.72 -9.65
N LEU A 214 28.48 10.40 -10.32
CA LEU A 214 28.40 9.30 -11.27
C LEU A 214 27.80 9.80 -12.58
N THR A 215 28.40 9.40 -13.69
CA THR A 215 28.01 9.79 -15.05
C THR A 215 27.49 8.59 -15.86
N ALA A 216 26.41 8.79 -16.59
CA ALA A 216 25.81 7.78 -17.47
C ALA A 216 25.04 8.42 -18.64
N GLN A 217 24.64 7.59 -19.60
CA GLN A 217 23.83 8.04 -20.73
C GLN A 217 22.37 8.32 -20.32
N ALA A 218 21.89 7.64 -19.27
CA ALA A 218 20.55 7.83 -18.71
C ALA A 218 20.50 7.62 -17.19
N VAL A 219 19.48 8.19 -16.54
CA VAL A 219 19.18 8.07 -15.12
C VAL A 219 17.72 7.63 -14.93
N VAL A 220 17.48 6.63 -14.07
CA VAL A 220 16.16 6.13 -13.70
C VAL A 220 15.90 6.37 -12.21
N VAL A 221 14.94 7.23 -11.88
CA VAL A 221 14.56 7.57 -10.49
C VAL A 221 13.46 6.63 -9.98
N THR A 222 13.71 5.91 -8.89
CA THR A 222 12.80 4.89 -8.32
C THR A 222 12.73 4.88 -6.79
N THR A 223 12.82 6.07 -6.19
CA THR A 223 13.12 6.29 -4.76
C THR A 223 11.94 6.20 -3.79
N GLY A 224 10.78 5.74 -4.23
CA GLY A 224 9.59 5.64 -3.37
C GLY A 224 8.82 6.94 -3.22
N GLY A 225 7.91 6.98 -2.23
CA GLY A 225 7.07 8.14 -1.95
C GLY A 225 7.50 8.87 -0.67
N ILE A 226 6.55 9.57 -0.04
CA ILE A 226 6.83 10.48 1.08
C ILE A 226 6.37 9.94 2.44
N GLY A 227 5.86 8.71 2.49
CA GLY A 227 5.06 8.21 3.62
C GLY A 227 5.74 8.20 4.99
N ALA A 228 7.07 8.30 5.06
CA ALA A 228 7.81 8.35 6.34
C ALA A 228 7.96 9.77 6.88
N ASP A 229 7.82 10.79 6.03
CA ASP A 229 7.99 12.19 6.40
C ASP A 229 6.61 12.85 6.62
N HIS A 230 6.20 12.92 7.88
CA HIS A 230 4.91 13.49 8.25
C HIS A 230 4.82 15.00 7.98
N ASP A 231 5.93 15.73 7.89
CA ASP A 231 5.91 17.16 7.62
C ASP A 231 5.66 17.41 6.14
N ILE A 232 6.28 16.61 5.26
CA ILE A 232 5.97 16.63 3.82
C ILE A 232 4.53 16.13 3.57
N VAL A 233 4.07 15.09 4.30
CA VAL A 233 2.66 14.66 4.24
C VAL A 233 1.71 15.80 4.58
N ARG A 234 1.98 16.55 5.66
CA ARG A 234 1.15 17.71 6.04
C ARG A 234 1.24 18.85 5.03
N ARG A 235 2.43 19.10 4.48
CA ARG A 235 2.65 20.13 3.45
C ARG A 235 1.78 19.91 2.21
N TYR A 236 1.63 18.67 1.76
CA TYR A 236 0.81 18.32 0.59
C TYR A 236 -0.56 17.75 0.95
N TRP A 237 -0.99 17.87 2.21
CA TRP A 237 -2.29 17.36 2.63
C TRP A 237 -3.41 18.04 1.83
N PRO A 238 -4.25 17.29 1.11
CA PRO A 238 -5.21 17.89 0.23
C PRO A 238 -6.35 18.53 1.01
N ALA A 239 -6.70 19.77 0.67
CA ALA A 239 -7.81 20.50 1.32
C ALA A 239 -9.14 19.72 1.30
N ARG A 240 -9.39 18.89 0.28
CA ARG A 240 -10.59 18.03 0.18
C ARG A 240 -10.70 16.98 1.29
N LEU A 241 -9.59 16.66 1.98
CA LEU A 241 -9.53 15.76 3.12
C LEU A 241 -9.52 16.51 4.45
N GLY A 242 -9.83 17.81 4.48
CA GLY A 242 -9.87 18.60 5.72
C GLY A 242 -8.49 18.79 6.34
N THR A 243 -8.45 18.90 7.66
CA THR A 243 -7.21 19.12 8.42
C THR A 243 -6.44 17.81 8.57
N PRO A 244 -5.10 17.79 8.35
CA PRO A 244 -4.30 16.60 8.64
C PRO A 244 -4.37 16.23 10.13
N PRO A 245 -4.32 14.95 10.50
CA PRO A 245 -4.21 14.54 11.90
C PRO A 245 -2.98 15.14 12.59
N ALA A 246 -3.11 15.48 13.88
CA ALA A 246 -1.96 15.88 14.69
C ALA A 246 -1.05 14.67 14.94
N GLU A 247 -1.64 13.52 15.29
CA GLU A 247 -0.96 12.23 15.42
C GLU A 247 -1.27 11.28 14.25
N MET A 248 -0.22 10.67 13.70
CA MET A 248 -0.29 9.63 12.68
C MET A 248 0.70 8.51 13.00
N VAL A 249 0.40 7.28 12.56
CA VAL A 249 1.35 6.16 12.61
C VAL A 249 1.99 5.94 11.23
N THR A 250 3.24 5.49 11.21
CA THR A 250 4.09 5.44 10.01
C THR A 250 4.10 4.05 9.40
N GLY A 251 3.49 3.87 8.23
CA GLY A 251 3.39 2.57 7.58
C GLY A 251 4.59 2.14 6.73
N VAL A 252 5.63 2.98 6.61
CA VAL A 252 6.80 2.76 5.75
C VAL A 252 8.11 2.99 6.51
N PRO A 253 9.23 2.36 6.10
CA PRO A 253 10.55 2.62 6.69
C PRO A 253 10.98 4.09 6.58
N ALA A 254 11.84 4.52 7.51
CA ALA A 254 12.29 5.91 7.64
C ALA A 254 12.96 6.51 6.38
N TYR A 255 13.53 5.68 5.51
CA TYR A 255 14.16 6.11 4.26
C TYR A 255 13.19 6.41 3.12
N VAL A 256 11.87 6.26 3.34
CA VAL A 256 10.82 6.64 2.37
C VAL A 256 10.46 8.11 2.60
N ASP A 257 11.44 8.98 2.35
CA ASP A 257 11.47 10.40 2.74
C ASP A 257 10.98 11.35 1.65
N GLY A 258 10.74 10.87 0.43
CA GLY A 258 10.20 11.66 -0.67
C GLY A 258 11.15 12.67 -1.31
N ARG A 259 12.41 12.77 -0.85
CA ARG A 259 13.29 13.92 -1.19
C ARG A 259 13.56 14.10 -2.67
N MET A 260 13.56 13.01 -3.44
CA MET A 260 13.82 13.06 -4.88
C MET A 260 12.72 13.77 -5.66
N LEU A 261 11.53 13.97 -5.10
CA LEU A 261 10.48 14.75 -5.77
C LEU A 261 10.93 16.21 -5.93
N ASP A 262 11.41 16.84 -4.85
CA ASP A 262 11.87 18.23 -4.90
C ASP A 262 13.18 18.35 -5.71
N ILE A 263 14.14 17.42 -5.54
CA ILE A 263 15.37 17.37 -6.37
C ILE A 263 15.04 17.24 -7.87
N SER A 264 14.05 16.42 -8.22
CA SER A 264 13.64 16.27 -9.62
C SER A 264 12.98 17.54 -10.14
N ALA A 265 12.12 18.19 -9.34
CA ALA A 265 11.50 19.44 -9.72
C ALA A 265 12.53 20.57 -9.96
N GLU A 266 13.56 20.65 -9.10
CA GLU A 266 14.68 21.59 -9.26
C GLU A 266 15.47 21.32 -10.56
N ALA A 267 15.54 20.07 -11.00
CA ALA A 267 16.13 19.68 -12.29
C ALA A 267 15.19 19.93 -13.51
N GLY A 268 14.06 20.61 -13.33
CA GLY A 268 13.11 20.96 -14.39
C GLY A 268 12.05 19.89 -14.68
N VAL A 269 11.96 18.84 -13.87
CA VAL A 269 10.98 17.77 -14.03
C VAL A 269 9.60 18.22 -13.56
N ARG A 270 8.58 17.88 -14.34
CA ARG A 270 7.18 18.13 -13.99
C ARG A 270 6.70 17.13 -12.93
N LEU A 271 6.26 17.65 -11.80
CA LEU A 271 5.49 16.91 -10.81
C LEU A 271 3.99 17.10 -11.08
N ALA A 272 3.21 16.03 -10.94
CA ALA A 272 1.76 16.04 -11.10
C ALA A 272 1.08 15.51 -9.83
N ASN A 273 -0.13 16.01 -9.53
CA ASN A 273 -1.04 15.45 -8.54
C ASN A 273 -0.45 15.33 -7.11
N ARG A 274 0.39 16.28 -6.69
CA ARG A 274 1.12 16.22 -5.40
C ARG A 274 0.20 16.08 -4.18
N ASP A 275 -1.03 16.54 -4.31
CA ASP A 275 -2.10 16.48 -3.31
C ASP A 275 -2.84 15.12 -3.28
N ARG A 276 -2.50 14.17 -4.16
CA ARG A 276 -3.12 12.84 -4.17
C ARG A 276 -2.30 11.86 -3.35
N MET A 277 -2.91 11.41 -2.26
CA MET A 277 -2.28 10.56 -1.24
C MET A 277 -3.23 9.44 -0.84
N TRP A 278 -2.67 8.34 -0.37
CA TRP A 278 -3.41 7.19 0.11
C TRP A 278 -2.94 6.80 1.51
N HIS A 279 -3.85 7.00 2.47
CA HIS A 279 -3.66 6.77 3.89
C HIS A 279 -4.80 5.91 4.41
N TYR A 280 -4.48 4.99 5.30
CA TYR A 280 -5.46 4.08 5.85
C TYR A 280 -6.00 4.61 7.18
N THR A 281 -7.27 4.32 7.44
CA THR A 281 -7.95 4.71 8.69
C THR A 281 -8.01 3.59 9.71
N GLU A 282 -7.63 2.37 9.34
CA GLU A 282 -7.54 1.20 10.22
C GLU A 282 -6.10 0.97 10.74
N GLY A 283 -5.38 2.04 11.04
CA GLY A 283 -4.01 2.01 11.53
C GLY A 283 -3.90 1.70 13.02
N LEU A 284 -2.85 0.95 13.39
CA LEU A 284 -2.47 0.60 14.76
C LEU A 284 -1.03 1.01 15.01
N GLN A 285 -0.69 1.33 16.25
CA GLN A 285 0.70 1.34 16.69
C GLN A 285 1.22 -0.10 16.75
N ASN A 286 2.35 -0.38 16.10
CA ASN A 286 2.96 -1.70 16.18
C ASN A 286 3.52 -1.92 17.60
N TRP A 287 3.19 -3.07 18.21
CA TRP A 287 3.72 -3.44 19.53
C TRP A 287 5.20 -3.83 19.47
N ASP A 288 5.69 -4.23 18.29
CA ASP A 288 7.09 -4.56 18.01
C ASP A 288 7.59 -3.72 16.81
N PRO A 289 7.89 -2.43 17.04
CA PRO A 289 8.23 -1.49 15.97
C PRO A 289 9.61 -1.80 15.37
N VAL A 290 9.74 -1.60 14.05
CA VAL A 290 11.00 -1.79 13.30
C VAL A 290 11.62 -0.43 12.96
N TRP A 291 10.78 0.57 12.70
CA TRP A 291 11.17 1.96 12.48
C TRP A 291 10.43 2.91 13.43
N PRO A 292 10.90 4.16 13.58
CA PRO A 292 10.22 5.15 14.40
C PRO A 292 8.74 5.31 14.00
N GLY A 293 7.84 5.27 14.99
CA GLY A 293 6.41 5.41 14.76
C GLY A 293 5.77 4.28 13.94
N HIS A 294 6.40 3.09 13.85
CA HIS A 294 5.91 1.98 13.03
C HIS A 294 4.43 1.66 13.29
N GLY A 295 3.61 1.86 12.25
CA GLY A 295 2.21 1.52 12.22
C GLY A 295 1.90 0.31 11.36
N ILE A 296 0.88 -0.45 11.75
CA ILE A 296 0.34 -1.59 11.01
C ILE A 296 -1.12 -1.32 10.66
N ARG A 297 -1.52 -1.63 9.42
CA ARG A 297 -2.92 -1.56 9.01
C ARG A 297 -3.61 -2.89 9.30
N ILE A 298 -4.79 -2.83 9.93
CA ILE A 298 -5.74 -3.94 9.91
C ILE A 298 -6.36 -4.01 8.51
N LEU A 299 -6.41 -5.21 7.91
CA LEU A 299 -7.28 -5.49 6.77
C LEU A 299 -8.56 -6.09 7.36
N PRO A 300 -9.60 -5.31 7.69
CA PRO A 300 -10.76 -5.85 8.39
C PRO A 300 -11.68 -6.64 7.44
N GLY A 301 -12.47 -7.53 8.01
CA GLY A 301 -13.72 -7.94 7.37
C GLY A 301 -14.86 -6.96 7.72
N PRO A 302 -16.05 -7.16 7.12
CA PRO A 302 -17.14 -6.20 7.23
C PRO A 302 -17.89 -6.25 8.57
N SER A 303 -17.53 -7.12 9.51
CA SER A 303 -18.40 -7.43 10.67
C SER A 303 -18.25 -6.52 11.88
N SER A 304 -17.09 -5.89 12.08
CA SER A 304 -16.83 -4.99 13.22
C SER A 304 -17.74 -3.77 13.21
N ILE A 305 -18.20 -3.29 14.34
CA ILE A 305 -18.87 -1.98 14.41
C ILE A 305 -17.79 -0.89 14.37
N TRP A 306 -17.89 0.07 13.45
CA TRP A 306 -16.98 1.22 13.38
C TRP A 306 -17.65 2.45 13.94
N LEU A 307 -17.08 3.01 15.00
CA LEU A 307 -17.55 4.23 15.65
C LEU A 307 -16.54 5.36 15.44
N ASP A 308 -17.01 6.60 15.36
CA ASP A 308 -16.16 7.79 15.50
C ASP A 308 -15.71 7.99 16.97
N ALA A 309 -14.93 9.05 17.21
CA ALA A 309 -14.42 9.39 18.53
C ALA A 309 -15.52 9.62 19.59
N LEU A 310 -16.74 10.00 19.17
CA LEU A 310 -17.87 10.27 20.05
C LEU A 310 -18.80 9.05 20.22
N GLY A 311 -18.42 7.89 19.68
CA GLY A 311 -19.18 6.65 19.81
C GLY A 311 -20.36 6.54 18.84
N ARG A 312 -20.42 7.37 17.80
CA ARG A 312 -21.45 7.30 16.75
C ARG A 312 -20.95 6.37 15.64
N ARG A 313 -21.80 5.45 15.21
CA ARG A 313 -21.48 4.55 14.11
C ARG A 313 -21.28 5.34 12.83
N LEU A 314 -20.20 5.02 12.11
CA LEU A 314 -19.89 5.67 10.84
C LEU A 314 -20.99 5.39 9.79
N PRO A 315 -21.36 6.38 8.97
CA PRO A 315 -22.37 6.22 7.92
C PRO A 315 -21.82 5.43 6.74
N ASP A 316 -22.67 5.01 5.81
CA ASP A 316 -22.21 4.56 4.50
C ASP A 316 -21.52 5.70 3.71
N PRO A 317 -20.49 5.40 2.91
CA PRO A 317 -19.84 4.10 2.71
C PRO A 317 -18.70 3.80 3.71
N CYS A 318 -18.59 4.53 4.83
CA CYS A 318 -17.50 4.47 5.80
C CYS A 318 -17.58 3.24 6.74
N LEU A 319 -17.81 2.05 6.15
CA LEU A 319 -17.92 0.78 6.84
C LEU A 319 -16.57 0.03 6.84
N PRO A 320 -16.32 -0.92 7.76
CA PRO A 320 -15.06 -1.64 7.81
C PRO A 320 -14.77 -2.41 6.51
N GLY A 321 -13.62 -2.13 5.88
CA GLY A 321 -13.22 -2.79 4.64
C GLY A 321 -14.07 -2.40 3.43
N TYR A 322 -14.54 -1.15 3.39
CA TYR A 322 -15.28 -0.56 2.25
C TYR A 322 -14.47 0.52 1.55
N ASP A 323 -14.54 1.77 2.02
CA ASP A 323 -13.88 2.91 1.37
C ASP A 323 -13.04 3.69 2.40
N THR A 324 -11.73 3.46 2.37
CA THR A 324 -10.81 4.05 3.36
C THR A 324 -10.67 5.56 3.19
N LEU A 325 -10.72 6.11 1.97
CA LEU A 325 -10.56 7.55 1.73
C LEU A 325 -11.85 8.32 1.95
N SER A 326 -13.02 7.74 1.67
CA SER A 326 -14.29 8.31 2.13
C SER A 326 -14.35 8.33 3.65
N THR A 327 -13.88 7.27 4.32
CA THR A 327 -13.76 7.22 5.79
C THR A 327 -12.80 8.29 6.31
N LEU A 328 -11.63 8.44 5.69
CA LEU A 328 -10.64 9.46 6.07
C LEU A 328 -11.25 10.86 5.93
N LYS A 329 -11.91 11.14 4.80
CA LYS A 329 -12.59 12.41 4.58
C LYS A 329 -13.62 12.66 5.67
N TYR A 330 -14.52 11.71 5.94
CA TYR A 330 -15.55 11.84 6.97
C TYR A 330 -14.93 12.17 8.35
N LEU A 331 -13.88 11.45 8.75
CA LEU A 331 -13.20 11.65 10.03
C LEU A 331 -12.47 13.00 10.13
N ARG A 332 -12.13 13.65 9.00
CA ARG A 332 -11.34 14.89 8.96
C ARG A 332 -12.14 16.14 8.60
N THR A 333 -13.35 15.99 8.04
CA THR A 333 -14.18 17.12 7.61
C THR A 333 -15.45 17.30 8.44
N THR A 334 -15.84 16.31 9.23
CA THR A 334 -17.04 16.43 10.08
C THR A 334 -16.71 17.29 11.30
N GLU A 335 -17.37 18.44 11.42
CA GLU A 335 -17.02 19.54 12.34
C GLU A 335 -16.74 19.11 13.79
N ASP A 336 -17.61 18.27 14.36
CA ASP A 336 -17.53 17.88 15.77
C ASP A 336 -16.60 16.70 16.07
N ILE A 337 -16.00 16.09 15.03
CA ILE A 337 -15.03 14.99 15.18
C ILE A 337 -13.69 15.20 14.48
N ALA A 338 -13.57 16.23 13.64
CA ALA A 338 -12.37 16.51 12.87
C ALA A 338 -11.12 16.71 13.76
N GLY A 339 -11.31 17.16 15.00
CA GLY A 339 -10.23 17.37 15.98
C GLY A 339 -9.70 16.10 16.66
N TYR A 340 -10.35 14.93 16.51
CA TYR A 340 -9.91 13.71 17.19
C TYR A 340 -9.16 12.76 16.26
N ASP A 341 -7.90 12.46 16.54
CA ASP A 341 -7.08 11.59 15.67
C ASP A 341 -7.34 10.09 15.81
N HIS A 342 -8.52 9.71 16.30
CA HIS A 342 -8.87 8.32 16.49
C HIS A 342 -10.32 8.01 16.16
N SER A 343 -10.56 6.73 15.86
CA SER A 343 -11.89 6.11 15.75
C SER A 343 -11.82 4.72 16.37
N TRP A 344 -12.93 3.99 16.39
CA TRP A 344 -13.02 2.74 17.15
C TRP A 344 -13.60 1.60 16.33
N PHE A 345 -12.96 0.43 16.38
CA PHE A 345 -13.68 -0.81 16.17
C PHE A 345 -14.20 -1.37 17.49
N VAL A 346 -15.44 -1.85 17.47
CA VAL A 346 -16.03 -2.72 18.49
C VAL A 346 -16.41 -4.04 17.84
N LEU A 347 -15.87 -5.13 18.35
CA LEU A 347 -16.01 -6.46 17.76
C LEU A 347 -15.99 -7.57 18.80
N THR A 348 -16.23 -8.80 18.37
CA THR A 348 -16.19 -10.00 19.22
C THR A 348 -14.90 -10.76 18.99
N ARG A 349 -14.58 -11.67 19.92
CA ARG A 349 -13.52 -12.66 19.72
C ARG A 349 -13.71 -13.44 18.41
N ARG A 350 -14.91 -13.89 18.08
CA ARG A 350 -15.17 -14.60 16.81
C ARG A 350 -14.84 -13.77 15.56
N ILE A 351 -15.08 -12.45 15.59
CA ILE A 351 -14.74 -11.56 14.48
C ILE A 351 -13.22 -11.42 14.38
N VAL A 352 -12.52 -11.08 15.47
CA VAL A 352 -11.08 -10.81 15.40
C VAL A 352 -10.31 -12.03 14.90
N GLU A 353 -10.69 -13.23 15.36
CA GLU A 353 -10.02 -14.48 14.98
C GLU A 353 -10.17 -14.80 13.49
N LYS A 354 -11.31 -14.45 12.90
CA LYS A 354 -11.62 -14.78 11.49
C LYS A 354 -11.29 -13.66 10.51
N GLU A 355 -11.52 -12.43 10.92
CA GLU A 355 -11.59 -11.26 10.05
C GLU A 355 -10.43 -10.29 10.22
N PHE A 356 -9.53 -10.44 11.20
CA PHE A 356 -8.33 -9.61 11.26
C PHE A 356 -7.19 -10.28 10.52
N ALA A 357 -6.54 -9.51 9.66
CA ALA A 357 -5.26 -9.79 9.05
C ALA A 357 -4.49 -8.48 9.12
N LEU A 358 -3.20 -8.60 9.28
CA LEU A 358 -2.33 -7.46 9.47
C LEU A 358 -1.52 -7.24 8.20
N SER A 359 -1.40 -6.00 7.77
CA SER A 359 -0.45 -5.63 6.72
C SER A 359 0.98 -5.93 7.17
N GLY A 360 1.89 -6.18 6.25
CA GLY A 360 3.28 -6.50 6.59
C GLY A 360 3.63 -7.93 6.18
N SER A 361 4.82 -8.14 5.64
CA SER A 361 5.33 -9.49 5.38
C SER A 361 5.69 -10.20 6.69
N GLU A 362 6.19 -9.44 7.66
CA GLU A 362 6.56 -9.86 9.02
C GLU A 362 5.36 -10.31 9.85
N GLN A 363 4.16 -9.76 9.58
CA GLN A 363 2.92 -10.16 10.25
C GLN A 363 2.27 -11.40 9.63
N ASN A 364 2.88 -12.01 8.61
CA ASN A 364 2.34 -13.15 7.88
C ASN A 364 3.40 -14.24 7.66
N PRO A 365 4.00 -14.78 8.74
CA PRO A 365 5.19 -15.63 8.67
C PRO A 365 4.97 -16.93 7.89
N ASP A 366 3.77 -17.50 7.94
CA ASP A 366 3.40 -18.72 7.21
C ASP A 366 3.45 -18.54 5.69
N ILE A 367 2.86 -17.45 5.19
CA ILE A 367 2.87 -17.11 3.76
C ILE A 367 4.26 -16.63 3.34
N THR A 368 4.91 -15.81 4.17
CA THR A 368 6.25 -15.25 3.90
C THR A 368 7.32 -16.33 3.82
N ALA A 369 7.25 -17.37 4.66
CA ALA A 369 8.13 -18.53 4.60
C ALA A 369 7.77 -19.53 3.47
N LYS A 370 6.69 -19.28 2.72
CA LYS A 370 6.13 -20.21 1.71
C LYS A 370 5.78 -21.58 2.29
N ASP A 371 5.43 -21.65 3.58
CA ASP A 371 5.09 -22.90 4.25
C ASP A 371 3.61 -23.25 4.02
N ARG A 372 3.37 -24.02 2.96
CA ARG A 372 2.03 -24.48 2.57
C ARG A 372 1.33 -25.31 3.66
N LYS A 373 2.09 -26.04 4.48
CA LYS A 373 1.52 -26.85 5.58
C LYS A 373 1.11 -25.94 6.73
N ALA A 374 1.93 -24.96 7.09
CA ALA A 374 1.58 -23.95 8.09
C ALA A 374 0.35 -23.14 7.66
N VAL A 375 0.26 -22.70 6.39
CA VAL A 375 -0.92 -21.98 5.90
C VAL A 375 -2.20 -22.83 6.06
N LEU A 376 -2.18 -24.10 5.68
CA LEU A 376 -3.33 -24.99 5.83
C LEU A 376 -3.69 -25.17 7.31
N ARG A 377 -2.69 -25.43 8.16
CA ARG A 377 -2.89 -25.63 9.60
C ARG A 377 -3.40 -24.37 10.29
N ASP A 378 -2.80 -23.22 10.03
CA ASP A 378 -2.97 -22.00 10.83
C ASP A 378 -4.12 -21.13 10.31
N ARG A 379 -4.35 -21.08 8.98
CA ARG A 379 -5.39 -20.23 8.38
C ARG A 379 -6.70 -20.94 8.04
N LEU A 380 -6.65 -22.25 7.77
CA LEU A 380 -7.85 -23.01 7.37
C LEU A 380 -8.36 -23.93 8.47
N LEU A 381 -7.46 -24.60 9.21
CA LEU A 381 -7.81 -25.55 10.26
C LEU A 381 -7.62 -25.00 11.69
N GLY A 382 -6.96 -23.85 11.81
CA GLY A 382 -6.61 -23.23 13.08
C GLY A 382 -7.84 -22.82 13.87
N LYS A 383 -7.82 -23.08 15.17
CA LYS A 383 -8.76 -22.48 16.12
C LYS A 383 -8.06 -21.31 16.80
N GLY A 384 -8.76 -20.19 16.93
CA GLY A 384 -8.19 -19.00 17.55
C GLY A 384 -7.70 -17.96 16.54
N ALA A 385 -7.20 -16.84 17.07
CA ALA A 385 -6.62 -15.78 16.26
C ALA A 385 -5.27 -16.25 15.71
N PRO A 386 -4.89 -15.86 14.48
CA PRO A 386 -3.53 -16.02 14.00
C PRO A 386 -2.53 -15.42 15.01
N ALA A 387 -1.39 -16.09 15.23
CA ALA A 387 -0.45 -15.69 16.28
C ALA A 387 -0.07 -14.20 16.27
N PRO A 388 0.16 -13.54 15.11
CA PRO A 388 0.40 -12.10 15.07
C PRO A 388 -0.78 -11.27 15.59
N VAL A 389 -2.01 -11.63 15.21
CA VAL A 389 -3.24 -10.97 15.71
C VAL A 389 -3.38 -11.18 17.22
N GLN A 390 -3.10 -12.39 17.70
CA GLN A 390 -3.11 -12.68 19.13
C GLN A 390 -2.08 -11.82 19.89
N ALA A 391 -0.88 -11.64 19.35
CA ALA A 391 0.14 -10.78 19.97
C ALA A 391 -0.32 -9.32 20.09
N PHE A 392 -1.06 -8.79 19.11
CA PHE A 392 -1.67 -7.47 19.22
C PHE A 392 -2.77 -7.40 20.28
N LEU A 393 -3.57 -8.45 20.45
CA LEU A 393 -4.56 -8.51 21.53
C LEU A 393 -3.92 -8.52 22.92
N ASP A 394 -2.76 -9.17 23.06
CA ASP A 394 -2.08 -9.34 24.34
C ASP A 394 -1.17 -8.16 24.69
N LYS A 395 -0.57 -7.50 23.68
CA LYS A 395 0.50 -6.50 23.88
C LYS A 395 0.22 -5.14 23.24
N GLY A 396 -0.74 -5.06 22.32
CA GLY A 396 -1.00 -3.84 21.55
C GLY A 396 -1.64 -2.76 22.42
N ALA A 397 -1.02 -1.56 22.42
CA ALA A 397 -1.51 -0.42 23.20
C ALA A 397 -2.90 0.07 22.79
N ASP A 398 -3.31 -0.22 21.55
CA ASP A 398 -4.60 0.20 21.00
C ASP A 398 -5.75 -0.81 21.27
N PHE A 399 -5.48 -1.95 21.93
CA PHE A 399 -6.49 -3.01 22.16
C PHE A 399 -6.96 -3.07 23.60
N VAL A 400 -8.29 -3.17 23.79
CA VAL A 400 -8.91 -3.45 25.09
C VAL A 400 -9.94 -4.56 24.97
N THR A 401 -10.08 -5.37 26.02
CA THR A 401 -11.02 -6.50 26.05
C THR A 401 -11.85 -6.47 27.34
N ALA A 402 -13.16 -6.74 27.24
CA ALA A 402 -14.05 -6.85 28.39
C ALA A 402 -15.18 -7.86 28.16
N GLY A 403 -15.74 -8.39 29.25
CA GLY A 403 -16.88 -9.32 29.21
C GLY A 403 -18.24 -8.64 29.04
N THR A 404 -18.32 -7.33 29.29
CA THR A 404 -19.53 -6.52 29.15
C THR A 404 -19.25 -5.29 28.30
N LEU A 405 -20.29 -4.70 27.71
CA LEU A 405 -20.15 -3.50 26.89
C LEU A 405 -19.75 -2.28 27.73
N GLU A 406 -20.32 -2.14 28.93
CA GLU A 406 -20.02 -1.06 29.86
C GLU A 406 -18.53 -1.08 30.26
N GLY A 407 -18.03 -2.25 30.66
CA GLY A 407 -16.61 -2.41 30.99
C GLY A 407 -15.70 -2.26 29.77
N LEU A 408 -16.19 -2.53 28.56
CA LEU A 408 -15.43 -2.24 27.35
C LEU A 408 -15.30 -0.74 27.12
N VAL A 409 -16.43 -0.02 27.16
CA VAL A 409 -16.48 1.43 26.94
C VAL A 409 -15.64 2.18 27.97
N GLU A 410 -15.68 1.75 29.24
CA GLU A 410 -14.80 2.28 30.30
C GLU A 410 -13.31 2.15 29.92
N LYS A 411 -12.89 0.97 29.47
CA LYS A 411 -11.50 0.73 29.04
C LYS A 411 -11.14 1.52 27.78
N MET A 412 -12.05 1.65 26.81
CA MET A 412 -11.85 2.44 25.61
C MET A 412 -11.64 3.93 25.96
N ASN A 413 -12.49 4.48 26.82
CA ASN A 413 -12.35 5.84 27.36
C ASN A 413 -11.03 6.03 28.12
N GLY A 414 -10.51 4.98 28.77
CA GLY A 414 -9.20 5.01 29.43
C GLY A 414 -7.99 5.09 28.49
N LEU A 415 -8.14 4.85 27.18
CA LEU A 415 -7.07 4.99 26.20
C LEU A 415 -6.97 6.40 25.60
N THR A 416 -7.91 7.29 25.91
CA THR A 416 -7.98 8.65 25.36
C THR A 416 -7.81 9.69 26.47
N GLY A 417 -7.41 10.91 26.10
CA GLY A 417 -7.26 12.00 27.08
C GLY A 417 -8.59 12.43 27.71
N GLU A 418 -9.71 12.13 27.03
CA GLU A 418 -11.06 12.47 27.47
C GLU A 418 -11.99 11.25 27.31
N PRO A 419 -12.89 10.97 28.26
CA PRO A 419 -13.82 9.84 28.20
C PRO A 419 -15.07 10.20 27.39
N LEU A 420 -14.96 10.20 26.06
CA LEU A 420 -16.00 10.69 25.14
C LEU A 420 -17.15 9.70 24.90
N LEU A 421 -16.94 8.41 25.14
CA LEU A 421 -17.90 7.36 24.78
C LEU A 421 -18.96 7.15 25.87
N ASP A 422 -20.24 7.21 25.47
CA ASP A 422 -21.38 6.82 26.30
C ASP A 422 -21.79 5.36 26.02
N ALA A 423 -21.73 4.51 27.05
CA ALA A 423 -22.08 3.10 26.93
C ALA A 423 -23.53 2.87 26.50
N ALA A 424 -24.48 3.71 26.94
CA ALA A 424 -25.87 3.58 26.57
C ALA A 424 -26.08 3.90 25.08
N GLY A 425 -25.44 4.95 24.57
CA GLY A 425 -25.44 5.32 23.16
C GLY A 425 -24.82 4.26 22.26
N VAL A 426 -23.68 3.69 22.65
CA VAL A 426 -23.04 2.59 21.92
C VAL A 426 -23.94 1.34 21.92
N ARG A 427 -24.52 0.99 23.07
CA ARG A 427 -25.45 -0.15 23.22
C ARG A 427 -26.62 -0.08 22.25
N ARG A 428 -27.33 1.05 22.21
CA ARG A 428 -28.51 1.24 21.33
C ARG A 428 -28.19 0.94 19.87
N GLN A 429 -27.03 1.38 19.39
CA GLN A 429 -26.61 1.21 18.00
C GLN A 429 -26.25 -0.25 17.69
N ILE A 430 -25.55 -0.93 18.62
CA ILE A 430 -25.19 -2.34 18.47
C ILE A 430 -26.45 -3.22 18.50
N GLU A 431 -27.37 -3.00 19.45
CA GLU A 431 -28.62 -3.74 19.57
C GLU A 431 -29.51 -3.57 18.33
N ALA A 432 -29.60 -2.35 17.79
CA ALA A 432 -30.33 -2.10 16.55
C ALA A 432 -29.78 -2.93 15.36
N ARG A 433 -28.45 -3.00 15.22
CA ARG A 433 -27.77 -3.82 14.20
C ARG A 433 -27.97 -5.32 14.47
N ASP A 434 -27.90 -5.75 15.71
CA ASP A 434 -28.04 -7.16 16.13
C ASP A 434 -29.45 -7.71 15.94
N LEU A 435 -30.48 -6.86 16.03
CA LEU A 435 -31.86 -7.21 15.67
C LEU A 435 -32.00 -7.55 14.16
N GLN A 436 -31.13 -7.02 13.31
CA GLN A 436 -31.13 -7.30 11.87
C GLN A 436 -30.44 -8.62 11.50
N MET A 437 -29.77 -9.29 12.44
CA MET A 437 -28.97 -10.49 12.17
C MET A 437 -29.79 -11.75 11.90
N ALA A 438 -31.01 -11.84 12.45
CA ALA A 438 -31.80 -13.08 12.47
C ALA A 438 -32.39 -13.49 11.12
N ASN A 439 -32.67 -12.53 10.23
CA ASN A 439 -33.29 -12.79 8.93
C ASN A 439 -32.24 -12.94 7.82
N PRO A 440 -32.47 -13.62 6.69
CA PRO A 440 -31.52 -13.64 5.58
C PRO A 440 -31.46 -12.31 4.78
N TYR A 441 -32.48 -11.47 4.89
CA TYR A 441 -32.54 -10.09 4.37
C TYR A 441 -32.45 -9.06 5.50
N SER A 442 -32.07 -7.83 5.19
CA SER A 442 -31.86 -6.74 6.16
C SER A 442 -31.97 -5.41 5.44
N LYS A 443 -32.35 -4.35 6.15
CA LYS A 443 -32.22 -2.96 5.65
C LYS A 443 -30.93 -2.27 6.09
N ASP A 444 -30.22 -2.83 7.06
CA ASP A 444 -28.92 -2.32 7.51
C ASP A 444 -27.83 -2.66 6.48
N ALA A 445 -27.16 -1.63 5.96
CA ALA A 445 -26.19 -1.76 4.87
C ALA A 445 -24.99 -2.64 5.25
N GLN A 446 -24.51 -2.56 6.48
CA GLN A 446 -23.41 -3.42 6.94
C GLN A 446 -23.85 -4.89 6.99
N VAL A 447 -25.05 -5.17 7.51
CA VAL A 447 -25.59 -6.54 7.55
C VAL A 447 -25.78 -7.10 6.14
N GLN A 448 -26.28 -6.30 5.20
CA GLN A 448 -26.33 -6.67 3.79
C GLN A 448 -24.93 -6.98 3.25
N GLY A 449 -23.95 -6.13 3.57
CA GLY A 449 -22.55 -6.28 3.22
C GLY A 449 -21.91 -7.59 3.70
N ILE A 450 -22.06 -7.93 4.98
CA ILE A 450 -21.57 -9.18 5.57
C ILE A 450 -22.15 -10.38 4.81
N ARG A 451 -23.45 -10.36 4.51
CA ARG A 451 -24.11 -11.47 3.78
C ARG A 451 -23.65 -11.56 2.33
N ASN A 452 -23.49 -10.41 1.66
CA ASN A 452 -22.99 -10.37 0.30
C ASN A 452 -21.56 -10.93 0.20
N ALA A 453 -20.67 -10.49 1.09
CA ALA A 453 -19.29 -10.98 1.15
C ALA A 453 -19.25 -12.51 1.29
N ARG A 454 -20.11 -13.08 2.15
CA ARG A 454 -20.20 -14.54 2.33
C ARG A 454 -20.82 -15.31 1.16
N ARG A 455 -21.37 -14.66 0.13
CA ARG A 455 -21.76 -15.35 -1.12
C ARG A 455 -20.53 -15.79 -1.90
N TYR A 456 -19.42 -15.07 -1.78
CA TYR A 456 -18.13 -15.48 -2.31
C TYR A 456 -17.49 -16.53 -1.40
N ILE A 457 -17.12 -17.68 -1.98
CA ILE A 457 -16.59 -18.82 -1.23
C ILE A 457 -15.27 -18.50 -0.49
N GLY A 458 -14.40 -17.69 -1.08
CA GLY A 458 -13.13 -17.29 -0.47
C GLY A 458 -13.35 -16.53 0.83
N ASP A 459 -14.23 -15.53 0.81
CA ASP A 459 -14.61 -14.75 2.00
C ASP A 459 -15.36 -15.62 3.02
N ARG A 460 -16.32 -16.43 2.59
CA ARG A 460 -17.11 -17.30 3.48
C ARG A 460 -16.25 -18.24 4.31
N LEU A 461 -15.22 -18.81 3.69
CA LEU A 461 -14.35 -19.80 4.32
C LEU A 461 -13.16 -19.17 5.04
N GLY A 462 -12.59 -18.10 4.52
CA GLY A 462 -11.29 -17.59 4.97
C GLY A 462 -11.32 -16.24 5.66
N ARG A 463 -12.33 -15.39 5.43
CA ARG A 463 -12.18 -13.95 5.72
C ARG A 463 -13.33 -13.25 6.40
N VAL A 464 -14.54 -13.80 6.33
CA VAL A 464 -15.74 -13.20 6.93
C VAL A 464 -16.33 -14.19 7.92
N ALA A 465 -16.52 -13.74 9.16
CA ALA A 465 -17.15 -14.51 10.23
C ALA A 465 -18.58 -14.91 9.85
N ALA A 466 -19.08 -16.00 10.43
CA ALA A 466 -20.50 -16.30 10.33
C ALA A 466 -21.30 -15.15 10.99
N PRO A 467 -22.39 -14.67 10.37
CA PRO A 467 -23.19 -13.59 10.95
C PRO A 467 -23.68 -13.98 12.34
N HIS A 468 -23.45 -13.09 13.30
CA HIS A 468 -23.88 -13.25 14.69
C HIS A 468 -24.10 -11.87 15.31
N ARG A 469 -24.80 -11.86 16.45
CA ARG A 469 -24.98 -10.65 17.25
C ARG A 469 -23.66 -10.31 17.95
N ILE A 470 -23.28 -9.04 17.96
CA ILE A 470 -22.09 -8.56 18.67
C ILE A 470 -22.24 -8.81 20.17
N LEU A 471 -23.43 -8.61 20.73
CA LEU A 471 -23.69 -8.79 22.17
C LEU A 471 -24.07 -10.22 22.56
N ASP A 472 -23.88 -11.22 21.68
CA ASP A 472 -24.05 -12.62 22.05
C ASP A 472 -22.85 -13.09 22.89
N PRO A 473 -23.04 -13.48 24.17
CA PRO A 473 -21.95 -13.94 25.02
C PRO A 473 -21.23 -15.18 24.46
N ALA A 474 -21.91 -15.99 23.64
CA ALA A 474 -21.29 -17.14 22.98
C ALA A 474 -20.27 -16.73 21.90
N ALA A 475 -20.26 -15.47 21.48
CA ALA A 475 -19.27 -14.91 20.55
C ALA A 475 -17.92 -14.57 21.20
N GLY A 476 -17.79 -14.80 22.51
CA GLY A 476 -16.60 -14.50 23.30
C GLY A 476 -16.61 -13.07 23.84
N PRO A 477 -15.54 -12.63 24.52
CA PRO A 477 -15.47 -11.28 25.04
C PRO A 477 -15.53 -10.24 23.91
N LEU A 478 -15.96 -9.03 24.28
CA LEU A 478 -15.93 -7.87 23.40
C LEU A 478 -14.52 -7.28 23.38
N ILE A 479 -14.15 -6.77 22.22
CA ILE A 479 -12.86 -6.16 21.94
C ILE A 479 -13.11 -4.77 21.37
N GLY A 480 -12.36 -3.81 21.87
CA GLY A 480 -12.32 -2.42 21.42
C GLY A 480 -10.93 -2.15 20.86
N VAL A 481 -10.86 -1.49 19.71
CA VAL A 481 -9.60 -1.17 19.04
C VAL A 481 -9.57 0.30 18.68
N ARG A 482 -8.60 1.03 19.23
CA ARG A 482 -8.33 2.43 18.86
C ARG A 482 -7.64 2.45 17.50
N LEU A 483 -8.27 3.09 16.52
CA LEU A 483 -7.74 3.19 15.17
C LEU A 483 -7.17 4.58 14.93
N ARG A 484 -6.06 4.64 14.19
CA ARG A 484 -5.32 5.86 13.86
C ARG A 484 -5.16 5.98 12.35
N VAL A 485 -4.94 7.20 11.87
CA VAL A 485 -4.53 7.41 10.47
C VAL A 485 -3.10 6.90 10.29
N LEU A 486 -2.93 6.02 9.30
CA LEU A 486 -1.65 5.42 8.94
C LEU A 486 -1.17 5.98 7.61
N THR A 487 -0.04 6.67 7.63
CA THR A 487 0.62 7.17 6.43
C THR A 487 1.16 5.99 5.63
N ARG A 488 0.98 6.04 4.31
CA ARG A 488 1.41 4.93 3.45
C ARG A 488 1.98 5.36 2.12
N LYS A 489 1.16 6.00 1.27
CA LYS A 489 1.51 6.19 -0.14
C LYS A 489 1.21 7.60 -0.65
N THR A 490 2.02 8.04 -1.60
CA THR A 490 1.66 9.09 -2.56
C THR A 490 1.14 8.50 -3.84
N LEU A 491 0.06 9.06 -4.37
CA LEU A 491 -0.52 8.67 -5.65
C LEU A 491 -0.03 9.58 -6.78
N GLY A 492 0.31 10.83 -6.49
CA GLY A 492 1.02 11.72 -7.40
C GLY A 492 2.53 11.51 -7.44
N GLY A 493 3.22 12.24 -8.32
CA GLY A 493 4.68 12.19 -8.45
C GLY A 493 5.20 12.77 -9.76
N ILE A 494 6.39 12.33 -10.16
CA ILE A 494 7.01 12.66 -11.46
C ILE A 494 6.08 12.21 -12.59
N GLN A 495 5.71 13.12 -13.48
CA GLN A 495 4.91 12.78 -14.65
C GLN A 495 5.77 12.07 -15.70
N THR A 496 5.26 10.98 -16.23
CA THR A 496 5.95 10.17 -17.25
C THR A 496 5.05 9.79 -18.41
N ASP A 497 5.61 9.65 -19.60
CA ASP A 497 4.92 8.96 -20.69
C ASP A 497 4.93 7.43 -20.51
N LEU A 498 4.32 6.67 -21.43
CA LEU A 498 4.22 5.20 -21.34
C LEU A 498 5.56 4.44 -21.45
N ASP A 499 6.63 5.10 -21.89
CA ASP A 499 7.99 4.55 -21.87
C ASP A 499 8.73 4.92 -20.56
N SER A 500 8.01 5.46 -19.57
CA SER A 500 8.51 5.96 -18.29
C SER A 500 9.52 7.11 -18.42
N ARG A 501 9.55 7.84 -19.55
CA ARG A 501 10.41 9.03 -19.69
C ARG A 501 9.83 10.15 -18.84
N ALA A 502 10.66 10.78 -18.02
CA ALA A 502 10.25 11.90 -17.19
C ALA A 502 9.99 13.13 -18.07
N LEU A 503 8.88 13.82 -17.80
CA LEU A 503 8.49 15.00 -18.58
C LEU A 503 9.00 16.27 -17.92
N GLY A 504 9.46 17.22 -18.74
CA GLY A 504 9.75 18.58 -18.32
C GLY A 504 8.47 19.38 -18.10
N SER A 505 8.61 20.60 -17.56
CA SER A 505 7.48 21.51 -17.31
C SER A 505 6.64 21.81 -18.56
N ASP A 506 7.25 21.74 -19.75
CA ASP A 506 6.63 21.93 -21.06
C ASP A 506 5.91 20.69 -21.61
N GLY A 507 5.92 19.58 -20.86
CA GLY A 507 5.31 18.31 -21.24
C GLY A 507 6.15 17.47 -22.20
N THR A 508 7.35 17.92 -22.57
CA THR A 508 8.27 17.15 -23.41
C THR A 508 9.15 16.21 -22.58
N PRO A 509 9.50 15.01 -23.06
CA PRO A 509 10.44 14.14 -22.36
C PRO A 509 11.82 14.78 -22.21
N ILE A 510 12.37 14.77 -20.99
CA ILE A 510 13.76 15.14 -20.72
C ILE A 510 14.66 14.00 -21.19
N ASP A 511 15.63 14.32 -22.06
CA ASP A 511 16.51 13.29 -22.64
C ASP A 511 17.29 12.55 -21.55
N GLY A 512 17.33 11.23 -21.63
CA GLY A 512 18.04 10.37 -20.69
C GLY A 512 17.42 10.29 -19.28
N LEU A 513 16.28 10.91 -19.00
CA LEU A 513 15.66 10.85 -17.67
C LEU A 513 14.39 10.00 -17.64
N TYR A 514 14.33 9.08 -16.69
CA TYR A 514 13.21 8.17 -16.48
C TYR A 514 12.78 8.15 -15.02
N ALA A 515 11.52 7.80 -14.76
CA ALA A 515 11.03 7.59 -13.40
C ALA A 515 10.03 6.42 -13.33
N ALA A 516 10.06 5.66 -12.23
CA ALA A 516 9.18 4.51 -12.06
C ALA A 516 8.87 4.20 -10.59
N GLY A 517 7.76 3.50 -10.37
CA GLY A 517 7.23 3.21 -9.03
C GLY A 517 6.61 4.45 -8.38
N GLU A 518 6.52 4.44 -7.05
CA GLU A 518 5.77 5.44 -6.28
C GLU A 518 6.23 6.89 -6.51
N VAL A 519 7.52 7.13 -6.77
CA VAL A 519 8.06 8.46 -7.08
C VAL A 519 7.44 9.07 -8.35
N ALA A 520 6.95 8.22 -9.26
CA ALA A 520 6.28 8.60 -10.50
C ALA A 520 4.75 8.44 -10.42
N GLY A 521 4.17 8.40 -9.21
CA GLY A 521 2.76 8.06 -9.03
C GLY A 521 2.41 6.67 -9.57
N PHE A 522 3.39 5.74 -9.56
CA PHE A 522 3.37 4.40 -10.17
C PHE A 522 3.27 4.39 -11.71
N GLY A 523 3.44 5.55 -12.34
CA GLY A 523 3.30 5.80 -13.78
C GLY A 523 2.45 7.05 -14.02
N GLY A 524 2.88 7.91 -14.94
CA GLY A 524 2.10 9.08 -15.37
C GLY A 524 1.91 10.15 -14.32
N GLY A 525 2.59 10.04 -13.17
CA GLY A 525 2.41 10.96 -12.03
C GLY A 525 1.03 10.86 -11.38
N GLY A 526 0.33 9.73 -11.52
CA GLY A 526 -1.04 9.66 -11.02
C GLY A 526 -1.88 8.46 -11.41
N VAL A 527 -1.30 7.29 -11.75
CA VAL A 527 -2.04 6.16 -12.36
C VAL A 527 -3.34 5.75 -11.64
N HIS A 528 -3.43 6.01 -10.34
CA HIS A 528 -4.59 5.67 -9.50
C HIS A 528 -5.63 6.79 -9.39
N GLY A 529 -5.39 7.98 -9.94
CA GLY A 529 -6.21 9.16 -9.68
C GLY A 529 -6.33 9.43 -8.18
N TYR A 530 -7.56 9.61 -7.69
CA TYR A 530 -7.85 9.88 -6.29
C TYR A 530 -7.90 8.65 -5.38
N ASN A 531 -8.27 7.47 -5.89
CA ASN A 531 -8.39 6.24 -5.10
C ASN A 531 -7.76 5.05 -5.81
N ALA A 532 -6.92 4.31 -5.10
CA ALA A 532 -6.30 3.10 -5.61
C ALA A 532 -7.19 1.87 -5.38
N LEU A 533 -7.17 0.94 -6.34
CA LEU A 533 -7.73 -0.41 -6.15
C LEU A 533 -6.73 -1.33 -5.46
N GLU A 534 -7.19 -2.41 -4.85
CA GLU A 534 -6.29 -3.25 -4.06
C GLU A 534 -5.31 -4.03 -4.95
N GLY A 535 -4.06 -4.14 -4.49
CA GLY A 535 -3.01 -4.91 -5.18
C GLY A 535 -2.40 -4.18 -6.39
N THR A 536 -2.72 -2.91 -6.60
CA THR A 536 -2.18 -2.14 -7.72
C THR A 536 -0.79 -1.58 -7.46
N PHE A 537 -0.42 -1.27 -6.21
CA PHE A 537 0.86 -0.62 -5.90
C PHE A 537 2.09 -1.44 -6.29
N LEU A 538 2.19 -2.71 -5.85
CA LEU A 538 3.30 -3.57 -6.25
C LEU A 538 3.30 -3.81 -7.76
N GLY A 539 2.12 -4.04 -8.35
CA GLY A 539 1.97 -4.21 -9.78
C GLY A 539 2.41 -2.98 -10.57
N GLY A 540 2.12 -1.77 -10.10
CA GLY A 540 2.52 -0.51 -10.69
C GLY A 540 4.03 -0.32 -10.66
N CYS A 541 4.70 -0.72 -9.56
CA CYS A 541 6.17 -0.76 -9.50
C CYS A 541 6.77 -1.72 -10.52
N LEU A 542 6.21 -2.93 -10.66
CA LEU A 542 6.65 -3.91 -11.65
C LEU A 542 6.45 -3.38 -13.08
N PHE A 543 5.29 -2.79 -13.36
CA PHE A 543 4.91 -2.34 -14.68
C PHE A 543 5.73 -1.13 -15.15
N SER A 544 5.77 -0.06 -14.35
CA SER A 544 6.54 1.15 -14.67
C SER A 544 8.06 0.90 -14.64
N GLY A 545 8.56 0.06 -13.73
CA GLY A 545 9.98 -0.31 -13.67
C GLY A 545 10.41 -1.11 -14.91
N ARG A 546 9.54 -2.01 -15.38
CA ARG A 546 9.74 -2.75 -16.63
C ARG A 546 9.78 -1.82 -17.84
N ALA A 547 8.85 -0.87 -17.93
CA ALA A 547 8.82 0.11 -19.01
C ALA A 547 10.10 0.96 -19.03
N ALA A 548 10.51 1.51 -17.87
CA ALA A 548 11.71 2.33 -17.74
C ALA A 548 12.98 1.58 -18.15
N GLY A 549 13.20 0.37 -17.62
CA GLY A 549 14.39 -0.42 -17.95
C GLY A 549 14.46 -0.79 -19.43
N ARG A 550 13.32 -1.10 -20.06
CA ARG A 550 13.26 -1.40 -21.50
C ARG A 550 13.50 -0.18 -22.38
N ALA A 551 12.95 0.97 -22.03
CA ALA A 551 13.11 2.20 -22.79
C ALA A 551 14.55 2.71 -22.68
N ALA A 552 15.09 2.78 -21.47
CA ALA A 552 16.48 3.19 -21.24
C ALA A 552 17.49 2.23 -21.93
N ALA A 553 17.21 0.92 -21.95
CA ALA A 553 18.05 -0.03 -22.70
C ALA A 553 18.02 0.20 -24.22
N ARG A 554 16.90 0.66 -24.80
CA ARG A 554 16.82 0.99 -26.23
C ARG A 554 17.55 2.29 -26.55
N GLN A 555 17.46 3.29 -25.67
CA GLN A 555 18.14 4.56 -25.86
C GLN A 555 19.66 4.42 -25.79
N THR A 556 20.15 3.59 -24.87
CA THR A 556 21.59 3.40 -24.61
C THR A 556 22.20 2.25 -25.41
N ALA A 557 21.48 1.74 -26.41
CA ALA A 557 21.75 0.51 -27.15
C ALA A 557 23.03 0.56 -27.99
#